data_AF-A0A1V4R2K3-F1
#
_entry.id   AF-A0A1V4R2K3-F1
#
_cell.length_a   1.000
_cell.length_b   1.000
_cell.length_c   1.000
_cell.angle_alpha   90.00
_cell.angle_beta   90.00
_cell.angle_gamma   90.00
#
_symmetry.space_group_name_H-M   'P 1'
#
loop_
_entity.id
_entity.type
_entity.pdbx_description
1 polymer ?
#
loop_
_entity_poly.entity_id
_entity_poly.type
_entity_poly.pdbx_seq_one_letter_code
_entity_poly.pdbx_strand_id
1 'polypeptide(L)'
;MGFCGEELGLLGSKDYARKAFEHGDRILGAMNFDMIGYNRLVDRIHLVANPTSRWIVDLMQAANERYDIGLTLEVLVDYRALRSDHASFWFQGYDAMLGIENYPPETTPDSTLYIPYASYDTATDVADSVNFGLVRKDAQLCVAFLAQYALEEGPPDLAIFPEDLEFSEEGDLIVTVSNLGLSDLSEGYDVRLSRCKPDSTACECFHEEHRTSTLPRGGSESFRVPYELLGDAFLLIELDPNGAIEEQSEANNRLFETLRNVPTDRIRVYPNPLFVDGVHPMTFVGLPHKTRVEIFSLSGEPIWTGEEKHREAFWKGANENGFLVGSGIYFYLVTQPDGGGVAKGKIGVIRE
;
A
#
# COMPACT_ATOMS: atom_id res chain seq x y z
N MET A 1 -13.68 -16.19 16.71
CA MET A 1 -12.76 -17.19 17.30
C MET A 1 -12.28 -16.66 18.65
N GLY A 2 -11.77 -17.52 19.55
CA GLY A 2 -11.15 -17.05 20.80
C GLY A 2 -9.66 -17.42 20.80
N PHE A 3 -8.78 -16.42 20.79
CA PHE A 3 -7.34 -16.63 20.78
C PHE A 3 -6.79 -16.70 22.21
N CYS A 4 -5.84 -17.60 22.43
CA CYS A 4 -5.15 -17.70 23.72
C CYS A 4 -3.87 -16.87 23.72
N GLY A 5 -3.51 -16.29 24.87
CA GLY A 5 -2.23 -15.61 25.04
C GLY A 5 -2.08 -14.32 24.21
N GLU A 6 -3.17 -13.60 24.00
CA GLU A 6 -3.19 -12.24 23.43
C GLU A 6 -2.27 -11.32 24.27
N GLU A 7 -2.53 -11.24 25.58
CA GLU A 7 -1.74 -10.44 26.55
C GLU A 7 -0.27 -10.87 26.71
N LEU A 8 0.09 -12.04 26.17
CA LEU A 8 1.47 -12.53 26.15
C LEU A 8 2.18 -12.19 24.84
N GLY A 9 1.60 -11.29 24.03
CA GLY A 9 2.12 -10.86 22.74
C GLY A 9 1.53 -11.63 21.56
N LEU A 10 0.20 -11.83 21.56
CA LEU A 10 -0.59 -12.35 20.44
C LEU A 10 -0.25 -13.80 20.06
N LEU A 11 0.14 -14.63 21.03
CA LEU A 11 0.71 -15.97 20.74
C LEU A 11 -0.25 -16.86 19.96
N GLY A 12 -1.53 -16.88 20.34
CA GLY A 12 -2.55 -17.70 19.70
C GLY A 12 -2.89 -17.25 18.28
N SER A 13 -3.12 -15.96 18.07
CA SER A 13 -3.44 -15.42 16.74
C SER A 13 -2.25 -15.49 15.79
N LYS A 14 -1.01 -15.27 16.27
CA LYS A 14 0.21 -15.47 15.48
C LYS A 14 0.36 -16.91 15.01
N ASP A 15 0.15 -17.88 15.90
CA ASP A 15 0.23 -19.30 15.54
C ASP A 15 -0.86 -19.69 14.53
N TYR A 16 -2.09 -19.22 14.74
CA TYR A 16 -3.20 -19.47 13.84
C TYR A 16 -2.97 -18.87 12.45
N ALA A 17 -2.70 -17.56 12.37
CA ALA A 17 -2.52 -16.86 11.10
C ALA A 17 -1.33 -17.43 10.30
N ARG A 18 -0.23 -17.76 10.98
CA ARG A 18 0.92 -18.43 10.36
C ARG A 18 0.54 -19.80 9.77
N LYS A 19 -0.20 -20.63 10.53
CA LYS A 19 -0.64 -21.94 10.04
C LYS A 19 -1.62 -21.83 8.87
N ALA A 20 -2.54 -20.87 8.92
CA ALA A 20 -3.46 -20.59 7.81
C ALA A 20 -2.68 -20.23 6.53
N PHE A 21 -1.67 -19.37 6.66
CA PHE A 21 -0.78 -19.03 5.55
C PHE A 21 0.01 -20.25 5.04
N GLU A 22 0.60 -21.04 5.95
CA GLU A 22 1.35 -22.27 5.61
C GLU A 22 0.47 -23.33 4.90
N HIS A 23 -0.81 -23.39 5.23
CA HIS A 23 -1.78 -24.29 4.58
C HIS A 23 -2.33 -23.74 3.26
N GLY A 24 -2.11 -22.45 2.95
CA GLY A 24 -2.71 -21.78 1.80
C GLY A 24 -4.20 -21.51 1.98
N ASP A 25 -4.66 -21.35 3.23
CA ASP A 25 -6.06 -21.04 3.52
C ASP A 25 -6.43 -19.66 2.96
N ARG A 26 -7.54 -19.61 2.22
CA ARG A 26 -8.09 -18.35 1.69
C ARG A 26 -8.99 -17.69 2.74
N ILE A 27 -8.41 -16.84 3.57
CA ILE A 27 -9.14 -15.99 4.53
C ILE A 27 -9.42 -14.66 3.86
N LEU A 28 -10.70 -14.35 3.63
CA LEU A 28 -11.11 -13.12 2.95
C LEU A 28 -10.97 -11.90 3.85
N GLY A 29 -11.24 -12.03 5.15
CA GLY A 29 -11.06 -10.95 6.11
C GLY A 29 -11.23 -11.44 7.55
N ALA A 30 -10.50 -10.83 8.50
CA ALA A 30 -10.61 -11.13 9.92
C ALA A 30 -11.15 -9.91 10.70
N MET A 31 -12.22 -10.13 11.47
CA MET A 31 -12.79 -9.12 12.36
C MET A 31 -12.38 -9.42 13.81
N ASN A 32 -11.52 -8.58 14.37
CA ASN A 32 -11.13 -8.63 15.76
C ASN A 32 -11.92 -7.59 16.57
N PHE A 33 -12.46 -7.98 17.71
CA PHE A 33 -13.15 -7.07 18.62
C PHE A 33 -12.52 -7.19 20.00
N ASP A 34 -11.96 -6.10 20.49
CA ASP A 34 -11.18 -6.05 21.72
C ASP A 34 -11.58 -4.80 22.50
N MET A 35 -12.05 -4.99 23.73
CA MET A 35 -12.65 -3.95 24.57
C MET A 35 -13.82 -3.21 23.88
N ILE A 36 -15.01 -3.83 23.85
CA ILE A 36 -16.22 -3.30 23.17
C ILE A 36 -17.37 -2.98 24.13
N GLY A 37 -17.05 -2.73 25.40
CA GLY A 37 -18.02 -2.90 26.47
C GLY A 37 -18.03 -1.81 27.52
N TYR A 38 -17.02 -0.97 27.63
CA TYR A 38 -16.90 -0.06 28.76
C TYR A 38 -17.62 1.27 28.54
N ASN A 39 -17.67 1.79 27.31
CA ASN A 39 -18.19 3.14 27.06
C ASN A 39 -19.68 3.25 27.44
N ARG A 40 -19.97 4.17 28.37
CA ARG A 40 -21.33 4.47 28.86
C ARG A 40 -21.87 5.83 28.44
N LEU A 41 -21.05 6.66 27.79
CA LEU A 41 -21.42 8.02 27.44
C LEU A 41 -22.16 8.05 26.10
N VAL A 42 -21.63 7.33 25.12
CA VAL A 42 -22.14 7.26 23.76
C VAL A 42 -21.96 5.85 23.20
N ASP A 43 -22.86 5.44 22.32
CA ASP A 43 -22.73 4.17 21.60
C ASP A 43 -21.76 4.35 20.42
N ARG A 44 -20.46 4.32 20.73
CA ARG A 44 -19.36 4.60 19.80
C ARG A 44 -18.34 3.47 19.80
N ILE A 45 -17.77 3.20 18.62
CA ILE A 45 -16.66 2.27 18.43
C ILE A 45 -15.70 2.82 17.36
N HIS A 46 -14.40 2.60 17.56
CA HIS A 46 -13.40 2.82 16.51
C HIS A 46 -13.25 1.56 15.69
N LEU A 47 -13.26 1.74 14.37
CA LEU A 47 -12.92 0.72 13.40
C LEU A 47 -11.52 1.03 12.88
N VAL A 48 -10.55 0.22 13.26
CA VAL A 48 -9.14 0.39 12.93
C VAL A 48 -8.76 -0.61 11.84
N ALA A 49 -8.20 -0.09 10.74
CA ALA A 49 -7.77 -0.87 9.59
C ALA A 49 -6.37 -0.44 9.14
N ASN A 50 -5.66 -1.31 8.42
CA ASN A 50 -4.57 -0.87 7.55
C ASN A 50 -5.18 -0.45 6.18
N PRO A 51 -4.41 0.17 5.27
CA PRO A 51 -4.95 0.59 3.98
C PRO A 51 -5.60 -0.54 3.17
N THR A 52 -4.98 -1.73 3.11
CA THR A 52 -5.52 -2.88 2.35
C THR A 52 -6.85 -3.39 2.91
N SER A 53 -7.05 -3.31 4.24
CA SER A 53 -8.26 -3.77 4.91
C SER A 53 -9.37 -2.72 4.98
N ARG A 54 -9.19 -1.55 4.33
CA ARG A 54 -10.16 -0.45 4.39
C ARG A 54 -11.55 -0.86 3.92
N TRP A 55 -11.63 -1.75 2.94
CA TRP A 55 -12.91 -2.25 2.42
C TRP A 55 -13.77 -2.89 3.52
N ILE A 56 -13.17 -3.53 4.54
CA ILE A 56 -13.92 -4.15 5.65
C ILE A 56 -14.65 -3.06 6.44
N VAL A 57 -13.96 -1.98 6.80
CA VAL A 57 -14.53 -0.93 7.65
C VAL A 57 -15.55 -0.08 6.88
N ASP A 58 -15.33 0.14 5.59
CA ASP A 58 -16.29 0.82 4.71
C ASP A 58 -17.61 0.01 4.61
N LEU A 59 -17.53 -1.32 4.45
CA LEU A 59 -18.70 -2.20 4.47
C LEU A 59 -19.40 -2.22 5.83
N MET A 60 -18.66 -2.16 6.94
CA MET A 60 -19.26 -2.03 8.28
C MET A 60 -20.00 -0.70 8.44
N GLN A 61 -19.46 0.41 7.91
CA GLN A 61 -20.17 1.69 7.90
C GLN A 61 -21.47 1.60 7.10
N ALA A 62 -21.42 1.03 5.89
CA ALA A 62 -22.62 0.83 5.08
C ALA A 62 -23.66 -0.05 5.80
N ALA A 63 -23.23 -1.12 6.48
CA ALA A 63 -24.12 -1.97 7.27
C ALA A 63 -24.76 -1.21 8.46
N ASN A 64 -23.99 -0.39 9.16
CA ASN A 64 -24.49 0.42 10.28
C ASN A 64 -25.61 1.37 9.85
N GLU A 65 -25.44 2.03 8.71
CA GLU A 65 -26.45 2.94 8.12
C GLU A 65 -27.66 2.17 7.60
N ARG A 66 -27.43 1.10 6.83
CA ARG A 66 -28.50 0.33 6.17
C ARG A 66 -29.48 -0.28 7.15
N TYR A 67 -28.98 -0.79 8.28
CA TYR A 67 -29.79 -1.46 9.29
C TYR A 67 -30.16 -0.55 10.46
N ASP A 68 -29.83 0.75 10.40
CA ASP A 68 -30.11 1.74 11.44
C ASP A 68 -29.68 1.24 12.83
N ILE A 69 -28.45 0.69 12.93
CA ILE A 69 -27.93 0.12 14.18
C ILE A 69 -27.69 1.23 15.22
N GLY A 70 -27.38 2.43 14.73
CA GLY A 70 -27.20 3.62 15.57
C GLY A 70 -25.92 3.58 16.40
N LEU A 71 -24.84 3.02 15.85
CA LEU A 71 -23.48 3.22 16.37
C LEU A 71 -22.84 4.44 15.71
N THR A 72 -22.11 5.22 16.49
CA THR A 72 -21.18 6.21 15.97
C THR A 72 -19.87 5.52 15.63
N LEU A 73 -19.59 5.34 14.34
CA LEU A 73 -18.38 4.69 13.85
C LEU A 73 -17.31 5.72 13.52
N GLU A 74 -16.13 5.57 14.11
CA GLU A 74 -14.95 6.35 13.74
C GLU A 74 -13.91 5.45 13.09
N VAL A 75 -13.60 5.73 11.83
CA VAL A 75 -12.64 4.94 11.06
C VAL A 75 -11.24 5.52 11.24
N LEU A 76 -10.30 4.64 11.61
CA LEU A 76 -8.88 4.95 11.70
C LEU A 76 -8.09 4.02 10.78
N VAL A 77 -7.56 4.58 9.70
CA VAL A 77 -6.66 3.84 8.80
C VAL A 77 -5.22 4.08 9.26
N ASP A 78 -4.66 3.15 10.03
CA ASP A 78 -3.30 3.21 10.56
C ASP A 78 -2.65 1.82 10.57
N TYR A 79 -1.72 1.59 9.64
CA TYR A 79 -0.95 0.34 9.54
C TYR A 79 -0.03 0.09 10.74
N ARG A 80 0.21 1.09 11.60
CA ARG A 80 1.02 0.97 12.82
C ARG A 80 0.19 0.49 14.01
N ALA A 81 -1.11 0.29 13.82
CA ALA A 81 -2.03 -0.10 14.88
C ALA A 81 -1.96 -1.60 15.21
N LEU A 82 -0.85 -2.04 15.82
CA LEU A 82 -0.51 -3.46 15.96
C LEU A 82 -0.82 -4.07 17.34
N ARG A 83 -1.80 -3.51 18.05
CA ARG A 83 -1.97 -3.74 19.50
C ARG A 83 -2.91 -4.88 19.90
N SER A 84 -3.50 -5.60 18.96
CA SER A 84 -4.42 -6.72 19.23
C SER A 84 -4.35 -7.77 18.11
N ASP A 85 -5.14 -8.83 18.20
CA ASP A 85 -5.04 -10.04 17.37
C ASP A 85 -5.17 -9.81 15.85
N HIS A 86 -5.85 -8.75 15.41
CA HIS A 86 -5.92 -8.38 13.98
C HIS A 86 -4.52 -8.16 13.37
N ALA A 87 -3.56 -7.67 14.17
CA ALA A 87 -2.19 -7.43 13.72
C ALA A 87 -1.52 -8.73 13.22
N SER A 88 -1.83 -9.87 13.83
CA SER A 88 -1.30 -11.18 13.42
C SER A 88 -1.72 -11.57 12.01
N PHE A 89 -2.91 -11.14 11.57
CA PHE A 89 -3.43 -11.37 10.22
C PHE A 89 -2.75 -10.43 9.21
N TRP A 90 -2.60 -9.14 9.54
CA TRP A 90 -1.84 -8.20 8.72
C TRP A 90 -0.41 -8.68 8.46
N PHE A 91 0.27 -9.23 9.48
CA PHE A 91 1.62 -9.77 9.33
C PHE A 91 1.73 -10.95 8.35
N GLN A 92 0.63 -11.65 8.08
CA GLN A 92 0.57 -12.76 7.11
C GLN A 92 -0.04 -12.35 5.77
N GLY A 93 -0.35 -11.06 5.57
CA GLY A 93 -0.94 -10.55 4.33
C GLY A 93 -2.44 -10.77 4.21
N TYR A 94 -3.13 -11.09 5.31
CA TYR A 94 -4.60 -11.15 5.32
C TYR A 94 -5.20 -9.82 5.73
N ASP A 95 -6.32 -9.46 5.10
CA ASP A 95 -7.10 -8.30 5.52
C ASP A 95 -7.74 -8.53 6.88
N ALA A 96 -7.67 -7.52 7.74
CA ALA A 96 -8.25 -7.57 9.07
C ALA A 96 -8.59 -6.18 9.60
N MET A 97 -9.55 -6.12 10.52
CA MET A 97 -9.91 -4.89 11.23
C MET A 97 -9.99 -5.14 12.74
N LEU A 98 -9.80 -4.06 13.51
CA LEU A 98 -10.03 -4.02 14.95
C LEU A 98 -11.21 -3.10 15.25
N GLY A 99 -12.23 -3.65 15.90
CA GLY A 99 -13.27 -2.89 16.61
C GLY A 99 -12.88 -2.72 18.07
N ILE A 100 -12.71 -1.46 18.50
CA ILE A 100 -12.33 -1.13 19.88
C ILE A 100 -13.05 0.13 20.33
N GLU A 101 -13.49 0.16 21.59
CA GLU A 101 -14.24 1.31 22.14
C GLU A 101 -13.47 2.64 22.09
N ASN A 102 -12.14 2.59 22.17
CA ASN A 102 -11.26 3.74 22.00
C ASN A 102 -9.81 3.31 21.71
N TYR A 103 -9.29 3.68 20.54
CA TYR A 103 -7.92 3.35 20.12
C TYR A 103 -6.89 4.39 20.60
N PRO A 104 -5.75 4.00 21.23
CA PRO A 104 -4.71 4.93 21.70
C PRO A 104 -3.72 5.40 20.61
N PRO A 105 -3.03 6.56 20.78
CA PRO A 105 -3.22 7.54 21.86
C PRO A 105 -4.64 8.12 21.75
N GLU A 106 -5.31 8.34 22.89
CA GLU A 106 -6.72 8.76 22.95
C GLU A 106 -7.06 9.71 21.80
N THR A 107 -7.64 9.17 20.72
CA THR A 107 -7.89 9.97 19.51
C THR A 107 -8.95 11.04 19.78
N THR A 108 -9.69 10.86 20.89
CA THR A 108 -10.55 11.84 21.52
C THR A 108 -10.01 12.23 22.90
N PRO A 109 -9.36 13.41 23.02
CA PRO A 109 -9.14 14.09 24.30
C PRO A 109 -10.44 14.58 24.95
N ASP A 110 -11.58 14.38 24.28
CA ASP A 110 -12.89 14.82 24.71
C ASP A 110 -13.52 13.83 25.69
N SER A 111 -13.48 14.19 26.98
CA SER A 111 -14.07 13.42 28.07
C SER A 111 -15.60 13.29 28.00
N THR A 112 -16.26 13.97 27.05
CA THR A 112 -17.68 13.78 26.77
C THR A 112 -17.96 12.57 25.87
N LEU A 113 -16.96 12.06 25.15
CA LEU A 113 -17.09 10.94 24.22
C LEU A 113 -16.53 9.63 24.79
N TYR A 114 -15.53 9.73 25.66
CA TYR A 114 -14.93 8.57 26.31
C TYR A 114 -14.26 8.95 27.63
N ILE A 115 -14.44 8.13 28.66
CA ILE A 115 -13.68 8.23 29.90
C ILE A 115 -12.72 7.04 29.91
N PRO A 116 -11.39 7.24 29.98
CA PRO A 116 -10.43 6.14 29.98
C PRO A 116 -10.73 5.14 31.09
N TYR A 117 -10.85 3.87 30.72
CA TYR A 117 -10.96 2.82 31.71
C TYR A 117 -9.61 2.65 32.41
N ALA A 118 -9.50 3.04 33.68
CA ALA A 118 -8.23 2.93 34.42
C ALA A 118 -8.02 1.55 35.06
N SER A 119 -8.93 0.61 34.85
CA SER A 119 -8.98 -0.67 35.57
C SER A 119 -8.90 -1.90 34.68
N TYR A 120 -8.63 -1.75 33.38
CA TYR A 120 -8.22 -2.87 32.53
C TYR A 120 -6.97 -3.52 33.13
N ASP A 121 -6.82 -4.84 32.99
CA ASP A 121 -5.79 -5.67 33.65
C ASP A 121 -5.83 -5.74 35.18
N THR A 122 -6.97 -5.44 35.80
CA THR A 122 -7.14 -5.57 37.25
C THR A 122 -8.28 -6.51 37.61
N ALA A 123 -8.31 -6.97 38.86
CA ALA A 123 -9.43 -7.75 39.40
C ALA A 123 -10.76 -6.95 39.47
N THR A 124 -10.76 -5.67 39.07
CA THR A 124 -11.96 -4.82 39.01
C THR A 124 -12.53 -4.69 37.60
N ASP A 125 -11.93 -5.37 36.62
CA ASP A 125 -12.58 -5.65 35.34
C ASP A 125 -13.61 -6.77 35.49
N VAL A 126 -14.87 -6.36 35.64
CA VAL A 126 -15.99 -7.23 36.02
C VAL A 126 -17.19 -6.95 35.12
N ALA A 127 -18.09 -7.91 34.97
CA ALA A 127 -19.28 -7.75 34.12
C ALA A 127 -20.12 -6.49 34.42
N ASP A 128 -20.13 -6.01 35.67
CA ASP A 128 -20.82 -4.78 36.06
C ASP A 128 -20.21 -3.51 35.43
N SER A 129 -18.94 -3.55 35.00
CA SER A 129 -18.27 -2.48 34.26
C SER A 129 -18.77 -2.36 32.81
N VAL A 130 -19.47 -3.38 32.31
CA VAL A 130 -19.85 -3.54 30.90
C VAL A 130 -21.24 -2.96 30.59
N ASN A 131 -21.28 -2.07 29.60
CA ASN A 131 -22.45 -1.65 28.84
C ASN A 131 -22.86 -2.72 27.83
N PHE A 132 -23.73 -3.65 28.25
CA PHE A 132 -24.28 -4.67 27.35
C PHE A 132 -25.13 -4.12 26.19
N GLY A 133 -25.59 -2.86 26.27
CA GLY A 133 -26.27 -2.20 25.16
C GLY A 133 -25.30 -1.91 24.00
N LEU A 134 -24.10 -1.45 24.33
CA LEU A 134 -23.02 -1.25 23.35
C LEU A 134 -22.57 -2.60 22.77
N VAL A 135 -22.25 -3.59 23.62
CA VAL A 135 -21.89 -4.95 23.18
C VAL A 135 -22.94 -5.54 22.24
N ARG A 136 -24.23 -5.33 22.54
CA ARG A 136 -25.33 -5.75 21.65
C ARG A 136 -25.22 -5.07 20.29
N LYS A 137 -25.02 -3.75 20.25
CA LYS A 137 -24.92 -3.01 18.99
C LYS A 137 -23.70 -3.43 18.18
N ASP A 138 -22.54 -3.63 18.81
CA ASP A 138 -21.33 -4.12 18.13
C ASP A 138 -21.54 -5.53 17.56
N ALA A 139 -22.23 -6.40 18.32
CA ALA A 139 -22.64 -7.71 17.82
C ALA A 139 -23.63 -7.59 16.65
N GLN A 140 -24.60 -6.68 16.72
CA GLN A 140 -25.53 -6.41 15.62
C GLN A 140 -24.80 -5.91 14.36
N LEU A 141 -23.80 -5.05 14.52
CA LEU A 141 -22.95 -4.57 13.43
C LEU A 141 -22.18 -5.72 12.76
N CYS A 142 -21.54 -6.59 13.56
CA CYS A 142 -20.82 -7.75 13.03
C CYS A 142 -21.77 -8.71 12.29
N VAL A 143 -22.94 -8.99 12.86
CA VAL A 143 -23.96 -9.82 12.20
C VAL A 143 -24.50 -9.15 10.94
N ALA A 144 -24.74 -7.83 10.96
CA ALA A 144 -25.19 -7.08 9.81
C ALA A 144 -24.15 -7.09 8.69
N PHE A 145 -22.88 -6.83 9.00
CA PHE A 145 -21.78 -6.96 8.06
C PHE A 145 -21.71 -8.36 7.45
N LEU A 146 -21.73 -9.42 8.26
CA LEU A 146 -21.67 -10.80 7.77
C LEU A 146 -22.89 -11.14 6.91
N ALA A 147 -24.08 -10.72 7.32
CA ALA A 147 -25.31 -10.93 6.58
C ALA A 147 -25.26 -10.16 5.26
N GLN A 148 -24.79 -8.91 5.27
CA GLN A 148 -24.62 -8.06 4.09
C GLN A 148 -23.62 -8.71 3.11
N TYR A 149 -22.43 -9.04 3.60
CA TYR A 149 -21.40 -9.72 2.83
C TYR A 149 -21.84 -11.11 2.32
N ALA A 150 -22.71 -11.83 3.03
CA ALA A 150 -23.19 -13.15 2.64
C ALA A 150 -24.46 -13.14 1.77
N LEU A 151 -25.35 -12.16 1.94
CA LEU A 151 -26.69 -12.12 1.35
C LEU A 151 -26.84 -11.13 0.23
N GLU A 152 -25.94 -10.16 0.09
CA GLU A 152 -26.14 -9.25 -1.02
C GLU A 152 -25.93 -9.99 -2.35
N GLU A 153 -27.02 -10.10 -3.08
CA GLU A 153 -26.98 -10.08 -4.53
C GLU A 153 -26.77 -8.62 -4.92
N GLY A 154 -25.66 -8.36 -5.58
CA GLY A 154 -25.28 -7.04 -6.03
C GLY A 154 -24.30 -7.15 -7.19
N PRO A 155 -24.13 -6.08 -7.95
CA PRO A 155 -23.14 -6.05 -9.00
C PRO A 155 -21.72 -6.34 -8.45
N PRO A 156 -20.74 -6.74 -9.28
CA PRO A 156 -19.34 -6.73 -8.89
C PRO A 156 -18.89 -5.31 -8.48
N ASP A 157 -17.70 -5.19 -7.91
CA ASP A 157 -17.11 -3.89 -7.52
C ASP A 157 -15.61 -3.96 -7.72
N LEU A 158 -15.15 -3.54 -8.88
CA LEU A 158 -13.76 -3.35 -9.20
C LEU A 158 -13.19 -2.25 -8.30
N ALA A 159 -12.00 -2.51 -7.78
CA ALA A 159 -11.33 -1.57 -6.90
C ALA A 159 -9.83 -1.65 -7.13
N ILE A 160 -9.20 -0.48 -7.03
CA ILE A 160 -7.75 -0.35 -7.03
C ILE A 160 -7.30 0.61 -5.93
N PHE A 161 -6.26 0.21 -5.21
CA PHE A 161 -5.69 0.94 -4.08
C PHE A 161 -4.20 1.28 -4.31
N PRO A 162 -3.63 2.25 -3.58
CA PRO A 162 -2.21 2.61 -3.70
C PRO A 162 -1.26 1.42 -3.55
N GLU A 163 -1.59 0.48 -2.66
CA GLU A 163 -0.80 -0.71 -2.37
C GLU A 163 -0.86 -1.77 -3.47
N ASP A 164 -1.85 -1.68 -4.37
CA ASP A 164 -2.01 -2.60 -5.49
C ASP A 164 -1.03 -2.31 -6.65
N LEU A 165 -0.25 -1.24 -6.53
CA LEU A 165 0.70 -0.80 -7.53
C LEU A 165 2.14 -0.94 -7.03
N GLU A 166 2.93 -1.77 -7.72
CA GLU A 166 4.36 -1.91 -7.41
C GLU A 166 5.21 -2.08 -8.66
N PHE A 167 6.48 -1.70 -8.60
CA PHE A 167 7.42 -2.02 -9.67
C PHE A 167 8.14 -3.34 -9.35
N SER A 168 8.14 -4.24 -10.33
CA SER A 168 8.93 -5.47 -10.30
C SER A 168 10.43 -5.17 -10.29
N GLU A 169 11.25 -6.19 -9.98
CA GLU A 169 12.72 -6.07 -9.99
C GLU A 169 13.28 -5.64 -11.36
N GLU A 170 12.58 -5.97 -12.45
CA GLU A 170 12.95 -5.67 -13.83
C GLU A 170 12.53 -4.24 -14.27
N GLY A 171 11.65 -3.61 -13.49
CA GLY A 171 11.10 -2.27 -13.72
C GLY A 171 9.72 -2.23 -14.38
N ASP A 172 9.08 -3.39 -14.60
CA ASP A 172 7.70 -3.46 -15.06
C ASP A 172 6.73 -3.16 -13.93
N LEU A 173 5.62 -2.49 -14.23
CA LEU A 173 4.57 -2.18 -13.26
C LEU A 173 3.69 -3.42 -13.04
N ILE A 174 3.50 -3.80 -11.80
CA ILE A 174 2.52 -4.81 -11.36
C ILE A 174 1.29 -4.03 -10.88
N VAL A 175 0.14 -4.38 -11.43
CA VAL A 175 -1.16 -3.83 -11.05
C VAL A 175 -2.00 -4.96 -10.50
N THR A 176 -2.55 -4.76 -9.31
CA THR A 176 -3.54 -5.65 -8.70
C THR A 176 -4.91 -5.00 -8.75
N VAL A 177 -5.92 -5.78 -9.12
CA VAL A 177 -7.31 -5.33 -9.16
C VAL A 177 -8.12 -6.27 -8.29
N SER A 178 -8.96 -5.70 -7.43
CA SER A 178 -9.77 -6.45 -6.48
C SER A 178 -11.25 -6.33 -6.84
N ASN A 179 -12.01 -7.42 -6.65
CA ASN A 179 -13.47 -7.40 -6.68
C ASN A 179 -13.98 -7.37 -5.24
N LEU A 180 -14.32 -6.18 -4.75
CA LEU A 180 -14.96 -5.96 -3.45
C LEU A 180 -16.46 -6.20 -3.49
N GLY A 181 -16.96 -6.53 -4.68
CA GLY A 181 -18.36 -6.65 -4.95
C GLY A 181 -18.96 -7.90 -4.36
N LEU A 182 -20.25 -8.09 -4.63
CA LEU A 182 -21.07 -9.08 -3.95
C LEU A 182 -21.41 -10.25 -4.87
N SER A 183 -21.03 -10.14 -6.15
CA SER A 183 -21.05 -11.19 -7.15
C SER A 183 -19.67 -11.37 -7.80
N ASP A 184 -19.46 -12.54 -8.40
CA ASP A 184 -18.30 -12.80 -9.23
C ASP A 184 -18.37 -11.92 -10.49
N LEU A 185 -17.28 -11.24 -10.81
CA LEU A 185 -17.16 -10.60 -12.11
C LEU A 185 -16.87 -11.69 -13.15
N SER A 186 -17.86 -11.97 -13.99
CA SER A 186 -17.76 -12.94 -15.08
C SER A 186 -17.63 -12.27 -16.46
N GLU A 187 -17.77 -10.95 -16.49
CA GLU A 187 -17.61 -10.11 -17.68
C GLU A 187 -16.19 -9.54 -17.74
N GLY A 188 -15.74 -9.22 -18.94
CA GLY A 188 -14.43 -8.59 -19.12
C GLY A 188 -14.48 -7.09 -18.85
N TYR A 189 -13.40 -6.54 -18.32
CA TYR A 189 -13.27 -5.12 -17.97
C TYR A 189 -12.06 -4.49 -18.66
N ASP A 190 -12.15 -3.20 -18.97
CA ASP A 190 -11.02 -2.45 -19.53
C ASP A 190 -10.17 -1.84 -18.41
N VAL A 191 -8.85 -1.92 -18.55
CA VAL A 191 -7.91 -1.21 -17.69
C VAL A 191 -7.16 -0.20 -18.53
N ARG A 192 -7.15 1.06 -18.08
CA ARG A 192 -6.40 2.14 -18.71
C ARG A 192 -5.36 2.70 -17.74
N LEU A 193 -4.11 2.77 -18.19
CA LEU A 193 -3.02 3.40 -17.47
C LEU A 193 -2.50 4.60 -18.25
N SER A 194 -2.46 5.74 -17.55
CA SER A 194 -1.98 7.00 -18.10
C SER A 194 -0.82 7.55 -17.28
N ARG A 195 0.14 8.18 -17.96
CA ARG A 195 1.21 8.96 -17.33
C ARG A 195 0.76 10.41 -17.25
N CYS A 196 0.82 10.99 -16.07
CA CYS A 196 0.40 12.36 -15.84
C CYS A 196 1.57 13.24 -15.39
N LYS A 197 1.30 14.53 -15.24
CA LYS A 197 2.15 15.44 -14.48
C LYS A 197 1.96 15.24 -12.96
N PRO A 198 2.87 15.79 -12.13
CA PRO A 198 2.77 15.69 -10.68
C PRO A 198 1.46 16.24 -10.08
N ASP A 199 0.77 17.13 -10.80
CA ASP A 199 -0.51 17.72 -10.41
C ASP A 199 -1.73 16.94 -10.94
N SER A 200 -1.53 15.70 -11.41
CA SER A 200 -2.55 14.86 -12.02
C SER A 200 -3.13 15.42 -13.34
N THR A 201 -2.49 16.44 -13.93
CA THR A 201 -2.92 17.00 -15.22
C THR A 201 -2.16 16.41 -16.40
N ALA A 202 -2.65 16.67 -17.61
CA ALA A 202 -2.00 16.26 -18.87
C ALA A 202 -1.67 14.76 -18.93
N CYS A 203 -2.61 13.93 -18.50
CA CYS A 203 -2.49 12.48 -18.53
C CYS A 203 -2.52 11.95 -19.97
N GLU A 204 -1.49 11.19 -20.35
CA GLU A 204 -1.39 10.50 -21.64
C GLU A 204 -1.44 8.98 -21.40
N CYS A 205 -2.42 8.31 -22.03
CA CYS A 205 -2.55 6.87 -21.99
C CYS A 205 -1.32 6.22 -22.64
N PHE A 206 -0.70 5.27 -21.95
CA PHE A 206 0.42 4.48 -22.48
C PHE A 206 0.11 2.98 -22.53
N HIS A 207 -0.87 2.51 -21.76
CA HIS A 207 -1.32 1.12 -21.77
C HIS A 207 -2.84 1.08 -21.60
N GLU A 208 -3.50 0.30 -22.45
CA GLU A 208 -4.92 0.01 -22.36
C GLU A 208 -5.11 -1.45 -22.75
N GLU A 209 -5.78 -2.21 -21.90
CA GLU A 209 -5.94 -3.65 -22.05
C GLU A 209 -7.33 -4.11 -21.60
N HIS A 210 -7.95 -4.96 -22.40
CA HIS A 210 -9.21 -5.62 -22.04
C HIS A 210 -8.92 -6.94 -21.32
N ARG A 211 -9.37 -7.05 -20.07
CA ARG A 211 -9.24 -8.23 -19.22
C ARG A 211 -10.46 -9.13 -19.40
N THR A 212 -10.25 -10.44 -19.50
CA THR A 212 -11.32 -11.44 -19.69
C THR A 212 -11.34 -12.52 -18.60
N SER A 213 -10.56 -12.30 -17.56
CA SER A 213 -10.45 -13.12 -16.37
C SER A 213 -11.72 -13.02 -15.53
N THR A 214 -12.19 -14.16 -15.03
CA THR A 214 -13.24 -14.18 -14.01
C THR A 214 -12.65 -13.78 -12.67
N LEU A 215 -13.13 -12.68 -12.08
CA LEU A 215 -12.67 -12.21 -10.79
C LEU A 215 -13.71 -12.59 -9.71
N PRO A 216 -13.45 -13.65 -8.91
CA PRO A 216 -14.42 -14.11 -7.94
C PRO A 216 -14.68 -13.04 -6.89
N ARG A 217 -15.83 -13.11 -6.23
CA ARG A 217 -16.20 -12.25 -5.11
C ARG A 217 -15.11 -12.23 -4.04
N GLY A 218 -14.67 -11.04 -3.62
CA GLY A 218 -13.55 -10.88 -2.67
C GLY A 218 -12.23 -11.47 -3.19
N GLY A 219 -12.08 -11.56 -4.51
CA GLY A 219 -10.88 -12.02 -5.18
C GLY A 219 -10.09 -10.86 -5.74
N SER A 220 -8.82 -11.13 -6.04
CA SER A 220 -7.95 -10.18 -6.72
C SER A 220 -7.19 -10.87 -7.86
N GLU A 221 -6.76 -10.07 -8.82
CA GLU A 221 -5.93 -10.49 -9.93
C GLU A 221 -4.80 -9.48 -10.12
N SER A 222 -3.58 -10.00 -10.31
CA SER A 222 -2.42 -9.17 -10.63
C SER A 222 -1.93 -9.43 -12.04
N PHE A 223 -1.52 -8.38 -12.73
CA PHE A 223 -0.92 -8.47 -14.07
C PHE A 223 0.25 -7.48 -14.20
N ARG A 224 1.11 -7.74 -15.19
CA ARG A 224 2.31 -6.94 -15.45
C ARG A 224 2.09 -6.06 -16.67
N VAL A 225 2.45 -4.79 -16.53
CA VAL A 225 2.44 -3.78 -17.57
C VAL A 225 3.87 -3.32 -17.79
N PRO A 226 4.44 -3.51 -19.01
CA PRO A 226 5.77 -3.02 -19.33
C PRO A 226 5.88 -1.51 -19.09
N TYR A 227 6.92 -1.08 -18.38
CA TYR A 227 7.13 0.33 -18.06
C TYR A 227 8.59 0.76 -18.22
N GLU A 228 8.83 1.68 -19.15
CA GLU A 228 10.20 2.01 -19.58
C GLU A 228 10.86 3.15 -18.79
N LEU A 229 10.06 4.02 -18.17
CA LEU A 229 10.57 5.22 -17.49
C LEU A 229 11.09 4.87 -16.09
N LEU A 230 12.24 5.43 -15.74
CA LEU A 230 12.91 5.22 -14.46
C LEU A 230 12.75 6.47 -13.56
N GLY A 231 12.72 6.25 -12.25
CA GLY A 231 12.52 7.30 -11.26
C GLY A 231 11.04 7.53 -10.95
N ASP A 232 10.68 8.78 -10.61
CA ASP A 232 9.32 9.13 -10.20
C ASP A 232 8.34 8.93 -11.37
N ALA A 233 7.26 8.20 -11.11
CA ALA A 233 6.19 7.87 -12.03
C ALA A 233 4.86 8.35 -11.45
N PHE A 234 4.22 9.29 -12.14
CA PHE A 234 2.90 9.82 -11.79
C PHE A 234 1.85 9.12 -12.66
N LEU A 235 1.14 8.17 -12.08
CA LEU A 235 0.26 7.26 -12.81
C LEU A 235 -1.18 7.49 -12.44
N LEU A 236 -2.04 7.53 -13.46
CA LEU A 236 -3.49 7.44 -13.30
C LEU A 236 -3.93 6.07 -13.83
N ILE A 237 -4.57 5.28 -12.98
CA ILE A 237 -5.14 3.99 -13.32
C ILE A 237 -6.65 4.12 -13.25
N GLU A 238 -7.31 3.66 -14.30
CA GLU A 238 -8.76 3.67 -14.45
C GLU A 238 -9.20 2.24 -14.80
N LEU A 239 -10.09 1.70 -13.98
CA LEU A 239 -10.80 0.46 -14.20
C LEU A 239 -12.14 0.78 -14.85
N ASP A 240 -12.53 -0.02 -15.83
CA ASP A 240 -13.76 0.10 -16.60
C ASP A 240 -14.12 1.56 -16.99
N PRO A 241 -13.20 2.33 -17.61
CA PRO A 241 -13.41 3.75 -17.86
C PRO A 241 -14.58 4.07 -18.82
N ASN A 242 -15.15 3.05 -19.46
CA ASN A 242 -16.33 3.14 -20.32
C ASN A 242 -17.65 2.87 -19.57
N GLY A 243 -17.60 2.41 -18.31
CA GLY A 243 -18.77 2.04 -17.50
C GLY A 243 -19.58 0.91 -18.16
N ALA A 244 -18.88 -0.09 -18.69
CA ALA A 244 -19.49 -1.26 -19.31
C ALA A 244 -20.06 -2.22 -18.27
N ILE A 245 -19.47 -2.26 -17.07
CA ILE A 245 -19.88 -3.11 -15.97
C ILE A 245 -20.76 -2.30 -15.03
N GLU A 246 -21.92 -2.86 -14.67
CA GLU A 246 -22.69 -2.29 -13.57
C GLU A 246 -21.99 -2.66 -12.27
N GLU A 247 -21.58 -1.66 -11.50
CA GLU A 247 -20.79 -1.82 -10.27
C GLU A 247 -21.51 -1.26 -9.05
N GLN A 248 -21.13 -1.71 -7.86
CA GLN A 248 -21.68 -1.12 -6.63
C GLN A 248 -21.17 0.28 -6.37
N SER A 249 -19.88 0.50 -6.65
CA SER A 249 -19.21 1.76 -6.50
C SER A 249 -18.30 2.00 -7.70
N GLU A 250 -18.51 3.14 -8.34
CA GLU A 250 -17.62 3.63 -9.40
C GLU A 250 -16.47 4.49 -8.82
N ALA A 251 -16.52 4.79 -7.52
CA ALA A 251 -15.63 5.76 -6.90
C ALA A 251 -14.20 5.24 -6.68
N ASN A 252 -14.05 3.93 -6.61
CA ASN A 252 -12.82 3.15 -6.39
C ASN A 252 -12.24 2.58 -7.69
N ASN A 253 -12.84 2.90 -8.84
CA ASN A 253 -12.34 2.56 -10.18
C ASN A 253 -11.21 3.47 -10.67
N ARG A 254 -10.86 4.50 -9.89
CA ARG A 254 -9.91 5.52 -10.35
C ARG A 254 -8.91 5.89 -9.26
N LEU A 255 -7.64 5.70 -9.56
CA LEU A 255 -6.54 5.97 -8.64
C LEU A 255 -5.43 6.76 -9.33
N PHE A 256 -5.05 7.87 -8.71
CA PHE A 256 -3.84 8.61 -9.08
C PHE A 256 -2.78 8.39 -8.02
N GLU A 257 -1.62 7.88 -8.43
CA GLU A 257 -0.53 7.57 -7.50
C GLU A 257 0.84 7.99 -8.00
N THR A 258 1.74 8.20 -7.03
CA THR A 258 3.15 8.50 -7.28
C THR A 258 4.01 7.33 -6.82
N LEU A 259 4.63 6.66 -7.78
CA LEU A 259 5.52 5.52 -7.54
C LEU A 259 6.94 5.89 -7.97
N ARG A 260 7.92 5.09 -7.55
CA ARG A 260 9.32 5.26 -7.98
C ARG A 260 9.83 3.97 -8.62
N ASN A 261 10.08 4.00 -9.92
CA ASN A 261 10.64 2.86 -10.65
C ASN A 261 12.16 2.80 -10.48
N VAL A 262 12.62 1.93 -9.59
CA VAL A 262 14.04 1.66 -9.33
C VAL A 262 14.29 0.16 -9.53
N PRO A 263 14.65 -0.29 -10.75
CA PRO A 263 14.96 -1.69 -11.00
C PRO A 263 16.08 -2.16 -10.09
N THR A 264 16.01 -3.40 -9.62
CA THR A 264 16.98 -3.99 -8.69
C THR A 264 17.80 -5.11 -9.33
N ASP A 265 17.40 -5.59 -10.50
CA ASP A 265 18.03 -6.69 -11.24
C ASP A 265 19.30 -6.26 -12.00
N ARG A 266 19.40 -4.98 -12.38
CA ARG A 266 20.49 -4.43 -13.19
C ARG A 266 20.72 -2.95 -12.94
N ILE A 267 21.97 -2.53 -13.15
CA ILE A 267 22.33 -1.11 -13.07
C ILE A 267 21.91 -0.40 -14.36
N ARG A 268 21.11 0.66 -14.25
CA ARG A 268 20.74 1.55 -15.36
C ARG A 268 21.19 2.98 -15.07
N VAL A 269 21.44 3.75 -16.13
CA VAL A 269 21.92 5.13 -16.03
C VAL A 269 21.10 6.04 -16.93
N TYR A 270 20.50 7.09 -16.37
CA TYR A 270 19.63 8.02 -17.09
C TYR A 270 19.68 9.45 -16.49
N PRO A 271 19.33 10.50 -17.26
CA PRO A 271 19.26 10.49 -18.71
C PRO A 271 20.66 10.20 -19.30
N ASN A 272 20.68 9.53 -20.44
CA ASN A 272 21.91 9.30 -21.21
C ASN A 272 21.60 9.58 -22.69
N PRO A 273 22.08 10.70 -23.26
CA PRO A 273 23.04 11.66 -22.68
C PRO A 273 22.45 12.56 -21.58
N LEU A 274 23.30 13.03 -20.66
CA LEU A 274 22.99 14.08 -19.68
C LEU A 274 23.13 15.45 -20.33
N PHE A 275 22.10 16.29 -20.22
CA PHE A 275 22.17 17.72 -20.52
C PHE A 275 22.58 18.47 -19.25
N VAL A 276 23.72 19.16 -19.30
CA VAL A 276 24.31 19.81 -18.13
C VAL A 276 23.71 21.20 -17.93
N ASP A 277 22.76 21.29 -17.00
CA ASP A 277 22.17 22.57 -16.54
C ASP A 277 22.51 22.89 -15.06
N GLY A 278 23.22 21.98 -14.38
CA GLY A 278 23.59 22.09 -12.97
C GLY A 278 22.46 21.81 -11.97
N VAL A 279 21.25 21.55 -12.46
CA VAL A 279 20.04 21.31 -11.66
C VAL A 279 19.65 19.84 -11.72
N HIS A 280 19.52 19.29 -12.92
CA HIS A 280 19.06 17.92 -13.15
C HIS A 280 20.24 16.95 -13.23
N PRO A 281 20.37 15.99 -12.28
CA PRO A 281 21.46 15.04 -12.30
C PRO A 281 21.21 13.88 -13.27
N MET A 282 22.29 13.26 -13.72
CA MET A 282 22.28 11.87 -14.14
C MET A 282 22.16 10.97 -12.91
N THR A 283 21.31 9.97 -13.01
CA THR A 283 21.00 9.02 -11.96
C THR A 283 21.45 7.63 -12.38
N PHE A 284 22.20 6.98 -11.50
CA PHE A 284 22.49 5.55 -11.54
C PHE A 284 21.47 4.88 -10.64
N VAL A 285 20.71 3.90 -11.15
CA VAL A 285 19.71 3.13 -10.38
C VAL A 285 20.05 1.65 -10.41
N GLY A 286 19.51 0.90 -9.45
CA GLY A 286 19.79 -0.54 -9.31
C GLY A 286 21.19 -0.84 -8.81
N LEU A 287 21.80 0.12 -8.10
CA LEU A 287 23.11 -0.06 -7.49
C LEU A 287 23.03 -1.07 -6.33
N PRO A 288 23.88 -2.11 -6.29
CA PRO A 288 23.99 -2.97 -5.12
C PRO A 288 24.41 -2.18 -3.89
N HIS A 289 24.03 -2.67 -2.71
CA HIS A 289 24.33 -1.98 -1.45
C HIS A 289 25.82 -1.75 -1.24
N LYS A 290 26.16 -0.55 -0.77
CA LYS A 290 27.54 -0.12 -0.44
C LYS A 290 28.47 -0.05 -1.65
N THR A 291 27.92 0.12 -2.85
CA THR A 291 28.75 0.35 -4.04
C THR A 291 29.14 1.82 -4.18
N ARG A 292 30.20 2.04 -4.96
CA ARG A 292 30.69 3.35 -5.35
C ARG A 292 30.64 3.47 -6.88
N VAL A 293 30.26 4.65 -7.36
CA VAL A 293 30.27 5.01 -8.78
C VAL A 293 31.41 5.98 -9.03
N GLU A 294 32.30 5.65 -9.94
CA GLU A 294 33.42 6.49 -10.35
C GLU A 294 33.27 6.84 -11.83
N ILE A 295 33.38 8.12 -12.18
CA ILE A 295 33.26 8.62 -13.54
C ILE A 295 34.62 9.12 -14.00
N PHE A 296 35.02 8.75 -15.22
CA PHE A 296 36.30 9.04 -15.83
C PHE A 296 36.12 9.73 -17.19
N SER A 297 37.08 10.59 -17.54
CA SER A 297 37.20 11.15 -18.88
C SER A 297 37.64 10.08 -19.90
N LEU A 298 37.63 10.45 -21.19
CA LEU A 298 38.20 9.62 -22.27
C LEU A 298 39.69 9.29 -22.08
N SER A 299 40.45 10.12 -21.35
CA SER A 299 41.85 9.86 -21.03
C SER A 299 42.06 9.02 -19.77
N GLY A 300 40.97 8.63 -19.07
CA GLY A 300 41.03 7.87 -17.82
C GLY A 300 41.25 8.74 -16.58
N GLU A 301 41.12 10.07 -16.70
CA GLU A 301 41.20 10.98 -15.55
C GLU A 301 39.93 10.87 -14.69
N PRO A 302 40.03 10.72 -13.36
CA PRO A 302 38.86 10.69 -12.49
C PRO A 302 38.18 12.07 -12.46
N ILE A 303 36.88 12.07 -12.73
CA ILE A 303 36.05 13.27 -12.78
C ILE A 303 35.23 13.40 -11.50
N TRP A 304 34.59 12.32 -11.08
CA TRP A 304 33.64 12.35 -9.97
C TRP A 304 33.51 10.98 -9.32
N THR A 305 33.32 10.99 -8.01
CA THR A 305 33.04 9.82 -7.19
C THR A 305 31.73 10.01 -6.45
N GLY A 306 30.84 9.01 -6.50
CA GLY A 306 29.59 8.97 -5.73
C GLY A 306 29.42 7.67 -4.98
N GLU A 307 28.73 7.74 -3.86
CA GLU A 307 28.35 6.56 -3.08
C GLU A 307 26.87 6.23 -3.32
N GLU A 308 26.57 4.94 -3.38
CA GLU A 308 25.19 4.45 -3.43
C GLU A 308 24.42 4.89 -2.18
N LYS A 309 23.22 5.44 -2.41
CA LYS A 309 22.20 5.73 -1.40
C LYS A 309 20.86 5.25 -1.92
N HIS A 310 20.18 4.38 -1.18
CA HIS A 310 18.87 3.83 -1.56
C HIS A 310 18.86 3.16 -2.96
N ARG A 311 19.96 2.47 -3.30
CA ARG A 311 20.24 1.84 -4.60
C ARG A 311 20.42 2.83 -5.75
N GLU A 312 20.71 4.09 -5.43
CA GLU A 312 20.87 5.16 -6.41
C GLU A 312 22.12 6.01 -6.17
N ALA A 313 22.63 6.66 -7.22
CA ALA A 313 23.65 7.69 -7.12
C ALA A 313 23.40 8.80 -8.14
N PHE A 314 23.70 10.06 -7.78
CA PHE A 314 23.33 11.23 -8.58
C PHE A 314 24.57 12.06 -8.95
N TRP A 315 24.75 12.32 -10.24
CA TRP A 315 25.84 13.13 -10.77
C TRP A 315 25.33 14.32 -11.58
N LYS A 316 25.65 15.54 -11.14
CA LYS A 316 25.20 16.80 -11.77
C LYS A 316 26.03 17.24 -12.98
N GLY A 317 26.87 16.36 -13.53
CA GLY A 317 27.77 16.73 -14.62
C GLY A 317 28.89 17.70 -14.19
N ALA A 318 29.34 17.61 -12.93
CA ALA A 318 30.41 18.42 -12.38
C ALA A 318 31.55 17.55 -11.85
N ASN A 319 32.78 18.06 -11.89
CA ASN A 319 33.90 17.41 -11.22
C ASN A 319 33.85 17.60 -9.69
N GLU A 320 34.78 16.98 -8.95
CA GLU A 320 34.83 17.08 -7.47
C GLU A 320 34.98 18.52 -6.94
N ASN A 321 35.50 19.45 -7.76
CA ASN A 321 35.62 20.86 -7.42
C ASN A 321 34.37 21.67 -7.76
N GLY A 322 33.30 21.03 -8.25
CA GLY A 322 32.04 21.67 -8.63
C GLY A 322 32.05 22.33 -10.01
N PHE A 323 33.12 22.18 -10.80
CA PHE A 323 33.15 22.71 -12.17
C PHE A 323 32.41 21.78 -13.13
N LEU A 324 31.45 22.33 -13.86
CA LEU A 324 30.72 21.61 -14.91
C LEU A 324 31.68 21.07 -15.96
N VAL A 325 31.48 19.82 -16.36
CA VAL A 325 32.30 19.14 -17.36
C VAL A 325 31.93 19.59 -18.79
N GLY A 326 32.75 19.22 -19.77
CA GLY A 326 32.49 19.54 -21.18
C GLY A 326 31.57 18.53 -21.86
N SER A 327 31.04 18.87 -23.03
CA SER A 327 30.34 17.91 -23.89
C SER A 327 31.30 16.80 -24.32
N GLY A 328 30.87 15.55 -24.23
CA GLY A 328 31.71 14.40 -24.59
C GLY A 328 31.21 13.06 -24.08
N ILE A 329 32.01 12.03 -24.30
CA ILE A 329 31.79 10.69 -23.75
C ILE A 329 32.65 10.52 -22.50
N TYR A 330 32.03 10.03 -21.44
CA TYR A 330 32.66 9.66 -20.19
C TYR A 330 32.44 8.17 -19.94
N PHE A 331 33.30 7.59 -19.11
CA PHE A 331 33.18 6.21 -18.67
C PHE A 331 32.79 6.17 -17.21
N TYR A 332 32.01 5.17 -16.81
CA TYR A 332 31.77 4.93 -15.40
C TYR A 332 32.20 3.52 -15.01
N LEU A 333 32.59 3.37 -13.75
CA LEU A 333 32.85 2.12 -13.08
C LEU A 333 32.04 2.09 -11.79
N VAL A 334 31.37 0.97 -11.53
CA VAL A 334 30.71 0.68 -10.27
C VAL A 334 31.54 -0.37 -9.54
N THR A 335 31.98 -0.08 -8.33
CA THR A 335 32.85 -0.94 -7.52
C THR A 335 32.22 -1.29 -6.18
N GLN A 336 32.50 -2.49 -5.68
CA GLN A 336 32.24 -2.87 -4.29
C GLN A 336 33.39 -2.40 -3.38
N PRO A 337 33.18 -2.35 -2.05
CA PRO A 337 34.19 -1.92 -1.09
C PRO A 337 35.50 -2.74 -1.13
N ASP A 338 35.46 -3.96 -1.65
CA ASP A 338 36.61 -4.85 -1.83
C ASP A 338 37.39 -4.58 -3.13
N GLY A 339 36.94 -3.63 -3.94
CA GLY A 339 37.53 -3.30 -5.25
C GLY A 339 37.05 -4.19 -6.39
N GLY A 340 36.12 -5.11 -6.14
CA GLY A 340 35.46 -5.90 -7.18
C GLY A 340 34.62 -5.00 -8.10
N GLY A 341 34.93 -5.01 -9.40
CA GLY A 341 34.13 -4.30 -10.40
C GLY A 341 32.76 -4.96 -10.57
N VAL A 342 31.70 -4.20 -10.33
CA VAL A 342 30.30 -4.65 -10.42
C VAL A 342 29.72 -4.37 -11.81
N ALA A 343 29.97 -3.18 -12.34
CA ALA A 343 29.52 -2.78 -13.67
C ALA A 343 30.41 -1.70 -14.26
N LYS A 344 30.41 -1.56 -15.59
CA LYS A 344 31.08 -0.48 -16.30
C LYS A 344 30.31 -0.12 -17.56
N GLY A 345 30.42 1.14 -17.99
CA GLY A 345 29.75 1.59 -19.20
C GLY A 345 30.21 2.96 -19.68
N LYS A 346 29.47 3.50 -20.63
CA LYS A 346 29.72 4.82 -21.25
C LYS A 346 28.49 5.70 -21.06
N ILE A 347 28.73 6.98 -20.80
CA ILE A 347 27.69 7.99 -20.66
C ILE A 347 28.02 9.18 -21.55
N GLY A 348 27.02 9.72 -22.22
CA GLY A 348 27.12 10.95 -22.99
C GLY A 348 26.81 12.15 -22.13
N VAL A 349 27.51 13.25 -22.37
CA VAL A 349 27.26 14.54 -21.73
C VAL A 349 27.17 15.61 -22.81
N ILE A 350 26.15 16.46 -22.73
CA ILE A 350 25.92 17.59 -23.62
C ILE A 350 25.81 18.85 -22.76
N ARG A 351 26.66 19.83 -23.04
CA ARG A 351 26.65 21.15 -22.43
C ARG A 351 26.38 22.18 -23.53
N GLU A 352 25.31 22.94 -23.37
CA GLU A 352 24.96 24.06 -24.25
C GLU A 352 25.85 25.28 -24.02
#